data_AF-A0A535Q2Q2-F1
#
_entry.id   AF-A0A535Q2Q2-F1
#
_cell.length_a   1.000
_cell.length_b   1.000
_cell.length_c   1.000
_cell.angle_alpha   90.00
_cell.angle_beta   90.00
_cell.angle_gamma   90.00
#
_symmetry.space_group_name_H-M   'P 1'
#
loop_
_entity.id
_entity.type
_entity.pdbx_description
1 polymer ?
#
loop_
_entity_poly.entity_id
_entity_poly.type
_entity_poly.pdbx_seq_one_letter_code
_entity_poly.pdbx_strand_id
1 'polypeptide(L)'
;MASANERMTDIARLTSGWRHVNSRLRQRLSELRAEDFLLTAGEGYWPIWAILGHLAGARVYWLCHILGQPGIQSTPFANADTDGWEDHPDIPRSKEEVVPALDSTWLVVERWLAGWSPDRLEQTFKRTLQDGTIQVQSHHAVLVRVMTHDAFHAGEVSVILGTHGR
;
A
#
# COMPACT_ATOMS: atom_id res chain seq x y z
N MET A 1 37.94 -4.55 -2.92
CA MET A 1 36.67 -5.01 -3.50
C MET A 1 35.55 -4.47 -2.62
N ALA A 2 34.79 -3.50 -3.12
CA ALA A 2 33.69 -2.91 -2.37
C ALA A 2 32.58 -3.96 -2.21
N SER A 3 32.26 -4.37 -0.98
CA SER A 3 31.14 -5.29 -0.73
C SER A 3 29.82 -4.53 -0.88
N ALA A 4 28.80 -5.24 -1.37
CA ALA A 4 27.50 -4.75 -1.82
C ALA A 4 26.59 -4.16 -0.71
N ASN A 5 27.10 -3.19 0.04
CA ASN A 5 26.32 -2.35 0.93
C ASN A 5 26.22 -0.97 0.28
N GLU A 6 25.45 -0.87 -0.80
CA GLU A 6 25.03 0.42 -1.33
C GLU A 6 24.36 1.21 -0.20
N ARG A 7 24.80 2.45 -0.01
CA ARG A 7 24.32 3.32 1.06
C ARG A 7 22.83 3.57 0.86
N MET A 8 21.98 2.80 1.55
CA MET A 8 20.58 3.18 1.78
C MET A 8 20.55 4.62 2.29
N THR A 9 19.69 5.45 1.69
CA THR A 9 19.44 6.82 2.16
C THR A 9 18.97 6.79 3.62
N ASP A 10 19.21 7.87 4.37
CA ASP A 10 18.76 7.97 5.76
C ASP A 10 17.25 7.76 5.87
N ILE A 11 16.50 8.24 4.88
CA ILE A 11 15.08 7.97 4.73
C ILE A 11 14.78 6.48 4.62
N ALA A 12 15.45 5.76 3.73
CA ALA A 12 15.20 4.32 3.56
C ALA A 12 15.52 3.53 4.83
N ARG A 13 16.45 4.02 5.68
CA ARG A 13 16.69 3.46 7.01
C ARG A 13 15.56 3.78 7.98
N LEU A 14 15.10 5.04 8.02
CA LEU A 14 14.00 5.47 8.88
C LEU A 14 12.68 4.77 8.53
N THR A 15 12.46 4.40 7.26
CA THR A 15 11.27 3.67 6.81
C THR A 15 11.46 2.16 6.76
N SER A 16 12.59 1.63 7.25
CA SER A 16 12.88 0.18 7.20
C SER A 16 11.85 -0.68 7.93
N GLY A 17 11.22 -0.16 8.98
CA GLY A 17 10.12 -0.83 9.67
C GLY A 17 8.90 -1.09 8.76
N TRP A 18 8.59 -0.14 7.87
CA TRP A 18 7.52 -0.31 6.89
C TRP A 18 7.84 -1.43 5.89
N ARG A 19 9.09 -1.46 5.38
CA ARG A 19 9.56 -2.57 4.54
C ARG A 19 9.46 -3.90 5.27
N HIS A 20 9.83 -3.96 6.55
CA HIS A 20 9.71 -5.17 7.35
C HIS A 20 8.26 -5.65 7.46
N VAL A 21 7.31 -4.75 7.74
CA VAL A 21 5.87 -5.08 7.77
C VAL A 21 5.41 -5.62 6.42
N ASN A 22 5.74 -4.96 5.30
CA ASN A 22 5.37 -5.43 3.97
C ASN A 22 5.95 -6.82 3.66
N SER A 23 7.24 -7.05 3.97
CA SER A 23 7.87 -8.36 3.76
C SER A 23 7.23 -9.46 4.61
N ARG A 24 6.88 -9.17 5.87
CA ARG A 24 6.20 -10.14 6.75
C ARG A 24 4.79 -10.46 6.28
N LEU A 25 4.04 -9.44 5.88
CA LEU A 25 2.72 -9.62 5.26
C LEU A 25 2.86 -10.51 4.01
N ARG A 26 3.76 -10.15 3.09
CA ARG A 26 3.97 -10.88 1.84
C ARG A 26 4.41 -12.33 2.04
N GLN A 27 5.30 -12.58 3.00
CA GLN A 27 5.69 -13.93 3.41
C GLN A 27 4.45 -14.69 3.88
N ARG A 28 3.67 -14.12 4.80
CA ARG A 28 2.50 -14.78 5.35
C ARG A 28 1.47 -15.13 4.28
N LEU A 29 1.17 -14.20 3.38
CA LEU A 29 0.23 -14.42 2.27
C LEU A 29 0.67 -15.53 1.31
N SER A 30 1.98 -15.81 1.21
CA SER A 30 2.47 -16.91 0.37
C SER A 30 2.06 -18.29 0.90
N GLU A 31 1.94 -18.42 2.22
CA GLU A 31 1.62 -19.66 2.94
C GLU A 31 0.10 -19.95 2.98
N LEU A 32 -0.73 -18.91 2.80
CA LEU A 32 -2.19 -19.04 2.83
C LEU A 32 -2.74 -19.75 1.61
N ARG A 33 -3.90 -20.41 1.75
CA ARG A 33 -4.62 -21.01 0.63
C ARG A 33 -5.50 -19.96 -0.05
N ALA A 34 -5.95 -20.25 -1.26
CA ALA A 34 -6.79 -19.32 -2.03
C ALA A 34 -8.10 -19.00 -1.28
N GLU A 35 -8.72 -19.98 -0.63
CA GLU A 35 -9.94 -19.77 0.16
C GLU A 35 -9.73 -18.88 1.39
N ASP A 36 -8.50 -18.78 1.92
CA ASP A 36 -8.24 -17.97 3.10
C ASP A 36 -8.37 -16.47 2.76
N PHE A 37 -8.27 -16.07 1.49
CA PHE A 37 -8.48 -14.69 1.04
C PHE A 37 -9.96 -14.25 1.11
N LEU A 38 -10.89 -15.20 1.24
CA LEU A 38 -12.32 -14.94 1.42
C LEU A 38 -12.72 -14.78 2.90
N LEU A 39 -11.81 -15.03 3.84
CA LEU A 39 -12.10 -14.90 5.27
C LEU A 39 -12.36 -13.44 5.64
N THR A 40 -13.31 -13.24 6.56
CA THR A 40 -13.73 -11.95 7.12
C THR A 40 -13.77 -12.01 8.65
N ALA A 41 -13.73 -10.85 9.31
CA ALA A 41 -13.95 -10.72 10.74
C ALA A 41 -15.43 -10.90 11.15
N GLY A 42 -16.35 -10.96 10.19
CA GLY A 42 -17.78 -11.16 10.43
C GLY A 42 -18.64 -10.43 9.41
N GLU A 43 -19.96 -10.43 9.65
CA GLU A 43 -20.90 -9.69 8.81
C GLU A 43 -20.56 -8.18 8.79
N GLY A 44 -20.61 -7.58 7.61
CA GLY A 44 -20.29 -6.16 7.41
C GLY A 44 -18.80 -5.81 7.34
N TYR A 45 -17.89 -6.77 7.58
CA TYR A 45 -16.45 -6.55 7.45
C TYR A 45 -15.93 -7.05 6.09
N TRP A 46 -14.95 -6.34 5.55
CA TRP A 46 -14.30 -6.74 4.31
C TRP A 46 -13.54 -8.08 4.46
N PRO A 47 -13.58 -8.92 3.42
CA PRO A 47 -12.71 -10.09 3.34
C PRO A 47 -11.25 -9.67 3.14
N ILE A 48 -10.32 -10.59 3.42
CA ILE A 48 -8.87 -10.35 3.29
C ILE A 48 -8.49 -9.82 1.90
N TRP A 49 -9.07 -10.36 0.82
CA TRP A 49 -8.77 -9.88 -0.53
C TRP A 49 -9.09 -8.40 -0.72
N ALA A 50 -10.19 -7.92 -0.13
CA ALA A 50 -10.65 -6.53 -0.28
C ALA A 50 -9.77 -5.58 0.55
N ILE A 51 -9.42 -5.97 1.78
CA ILE A 51 -8.49 -5.21 2.62
C ILE A 51 -7.13 -5.05 1.93
N LEU A 52 -6.60 -6.14 1.36
CA LEU A 52 -5.31 -6.11 0.66
C LEU A 52 -5.40 -5.36 -0.67
N GLY A 53 -6.53 -5.45 -1.38
CA GLY A 53 -6.82 -4.66 -2.59
C GLY A 53 -6.83 -3.17 -2.28
N HIS A 54 -7.55 -2.77 -1.23
CA HIS A 54 -7.61 -1.39 -0.74
C HIS A 54 -6.23 -0.86 -0.34
N LEU A 55 -5.45 -1.67 0.40
CA LEU A 55 -4.06 -1.36 0.77
C LEU A 55 -3.21 -1.10 -0.49
N ALA A 56 -3.23 -2.01 -1.46
CA ALA A 56 -2.47 -1.87 -2.71
C ALA A 56 -2.92 -0.63 -3.52
N GLY A 57 -4.23 -0.43 -3.67
CA GLY A 57 -4.82 0.69 -4.38
C GLY A 57 -4.46 2.04 -3.75
N ALA A 58 -4.53 2.15 -2.42
CA ALA A 58 -4.20 3.36 -1.69
C ALA A 58 -2.76 3.83 -1.93
N ARG A 59 -1.79 2.90 -2.05
CA ARG A 59 -0.41 3.24 -2.44
C ARG A 59 -0.38 3.93 -3.80
N VAL A 60 -1.08 3.39 -4.79
CA VAL A 60 -1.11 3.97 -6.15
C VAL A 60 -1.85 5.29 -6.18
N TYR A 61 -2.98 5.40 -5.47
CA TYR A 61 -3.73 6.64 -5.36
C TYR A 61 -2.85 7.77 -4.81
N TRP A 62 -2.21 7.58 -3.66
CA TRP A 62 -1.42 8.63 -3.04
C TRP A 62 -0.13 8.92 -3.80
N LEU A 63 0.58 7.89 -4.26
CA LEU A 63 1.88 8.09 -4.89
C LEU A 63 1.74 8.50 -6.36
N CYS A 64 0.94 7.79 -7.15
CA CYS A 64 0.83 8.04 -8.57
C CYS A 64 -0.18 9.13 -8.90
N HIS A 65 -1.40 9.06 -8.36
CA HIS A 65 -2.45 10.01 -8.72
C HIS A 65 -2.26 11.36 -8.00
N ILE A 66 -2.07 11.36 -6.67
CA ILE A 66 -1.93 12.60 -5.90
C ILE A 66 -0.55 13.24 -6.05
N LEU A 67 0.54 12.46 -5.92
CA LEU A 67 1.92 12.97 -6.00
C LEU A 67 2.56 12.88 -7.39
N GLY A 68 1.83 12.38 -8.41
CA GLY A 68 2.31 12.30 -9.78
C GLY A 68 3.51 11.36 -9.98
N GLN A 69 3.75 10.40 -9.08
CA GLN A 69 4.84 9.45 -9.25
C GLN A 69 4.59 8.49 -10.43
N PRO A 70 5.63 8.15 -11.20
CA PRO A 70 5.49 7.17 -12.27
C PRO A 70 5.29 5.76 -11.68
N GLY A 71 4.48 4.95 -12.37
CA GLY A 71 4.31 3.54 -12.01
C GLY A 71 2.88 3.01 -12.07
N ILE A 72 1.88 3.87 -12.25
CA ILE A 72 0.47 3.47 -12.30
C ILE A 72 0.21 2.35 -13.32
N GLN A 73 0.81 2.45 -14.51
CA GLN A 73 0.69 1.47 -15.61
C GLN A 73 1.35 0.11 -15.33
N SER A 74 2.19 0.03 -14.28
CA SER A 74 2.80 -1.24 -13.84
C SER A 74 1.98 -1.96 -12.76
N THR A 75 0.80 -1.44 -12.44
CA THR A 75 -0.10 -1.96 -11.40
C THR A 75 -1.48 -2.23 -12.00
N PRO A 76 -2.31 -3.07 -11.38
CA PRO A 76 -3.69 -3.25 -11.85
C PRO A 76 -4.61 -2.05 -11.58
N PHE A 77 -4.11 -0.98 -10.95
CA PHE A 77 -4.87 0.20 -10.56
C PHE A 77 -4.64 1.37 -11.54
N ALA A 78 -4.84 1.12 -12.84
CA ALA A 78 -4.57 2.11 -13.89
C ALA A 78 -5.42 3.40 -13.74
N ASN A 79 -6.59 3.29 -13.11
CA ASN A 79 -7.53 4.38 -12.82
C ASN A 79 -7.68 4.56 -11.31
N ALA A 80 -6.59 4.91 -10.62
CA ALA A 80 -6.56 4.95 -9.16
C ALA A 80 -7.42 6.06 -8.52
N ASP A 81 -8.05 6.93 -9.32
CA ASP A 81 -8.95 8.01 -8.89
C ASP A 81 -10.44 7.66 -8.90
N THR A 82 -10.77 6.43 -9.30
CA THR A 82 -12.12 5.86 -9.28
C THR A 82 -12.26 4.82 -8.16
N ASP A 83 -13.40 4.10 -8.17
CA ASP A 83 -13.70 2.99 -7.27
C ASP A 83 -12.58 1.95 -7.21
N GLY A 84 -12.31 1.46 -6.00
CA GLY A 84 -11.34 0.41 -5.70
C GLY A 84 -11.90 -1.00 -5.91
N TRP A 85 -11.07 -2.01 -5.70
CA TRP A 85 -11.53 -3.41 -5.78
C TRP A 85 -12.51 -3.74 -4.64
N GLU A 86 -12.27 -3.17 -3.46
CA GLU A 86 -13.06 -3.30 -2.25
C GLU A 86 -14.49 -2.73 -2.37
N ASP A 87 -14.71 -1.80 -3.32
CA ASP A 87 -16.01 -1.20 -3.60
C ASP A 87 -16.92 -2.12 -4.43
N HIS A 88 -16.37 -3.23 -4.96
CA HIS A 88 -17.07 -4.23 -5.76
C HIS A 88 -17.00 -5.63 -5.10
N PRO A 89 -17.65 -5.81 -3.94
CA PRO A 89 -17.60 -7.08 -3.20
C PRO A 89 -18.26 -8.24 -3.95
N ASP A 90 -19.09 -7.95 -4.94
CA ASP A 90 -19.71 -8.91 -5.87
C ASP A 90 -18.71 -9.51 -6.87
N ILE A 91 -17.52 -8.92 -7.00
CA ILE A 91 -16.45 -9.40 -7.89
C ILE A 91 -15.17 -9.68 -7.08
N PRO A 92 -15.17 -10.75 -6.26
CA PRO A 92 -14.06 -11.05 -5.37
C PRO A 92 -12.75 -11.32 -6.12
N ARG A 93 -11.64 -10.91 -5.50
CA ARG A 93 -10.29 -11.09 -6.05
C ARG A 93 -9.63 -12.36 -5.54
N SER A 94 -9.00 -13.07 -6.45
CA SER A 94 -8.19 -14.25 -6.13
C SER A 94 -6.88 -13.89 -5.46
N LYS A 95 -6.26 -14.86 -4.79
CA LYS A 95 -4.88 -14.75 -4.28
C LYS A 95 -3.91 -14.36 -5.41
N GLU A 96 -4.12 -14.93 -6.58
CA GLU A 96 -3.31 -14.75 -7.79
C GLU A 96 -3.44 -13.34 -8.39
N GLU A 97 -4.52 -12.60 -8.09
CA GLU A 97 -4.66 -11.19 -8.44
C GLU A 97 -4.06 -10.28 -7.35
N VAL A 98 -4.40 -10.56 -6.09
CA VAL A 98 -4.07 -9.67 -4.96
C VAL A 98 -2.57 -9.68 -4.65
N VAL A 99 -1.93 -10.85 -4.64
CA VAL A 99 -0.52 -10.94 -4.26
C VAL A 99 0.38 -10.19 -5.27
N PRO A 100 0.23 -10.36 -6.60
CA PRO A 100 0.97 -9.53 -7.56
C PRO A 100 0.61 -8.04 -7.49
N ALA A 101 -0.61 -7.68 -7.12
CA ALA A 101 -0.99 -6.28 -6.89
C ALA A 101 -0.18 -5.66 -5.73
N LEU A 102 -0.04 -6.38 -4.61
CA LEU A 102 0.80 -5.94 -3.49
C LEU A 102 2.27 -5.80 -3.90
N ASP A 103 2.80 -6.78 -4.66
CA ASP A 103 4.19 -6.78 -5.10
C ASP A 103 4.47 -5.60 -6.05
N SER A 104 3.62 -5.39 -7.06
CA SER A 104 3.77 -4.31 -8.05
C SER A 104 3.62 -2.92 -7.43
N THR A 105 2.66 -2.73 -6.51
CA THR A 105 2.47 -1.45 -5.81
C THR A 105 3.58 -1.17 -4.80
N TRP A 106 4.16 -2.19 -4.19
CA TRP A 106 5.35 -2.03 -3.35
C TRP A 106 6.56 -1.52 -4.15
N LEU A 107 6.74 -1.98 -5.39
CA LEU A 107 7.81 -1.45 -6.26
C LEU A 107 7.65 0.05 -6.54
N VAL A 108 6.42 0.57 -6.57
CA VAL A 108 6.17 2.02 -6.65
C VAL A 108 6.68 2.72 -5.40
N VAL A 109 6.37 2.18 -4.21
CA VAL A 109 6.86 2.68 -2.92
C VAL A 109 8.39 2.67 -2.88
N GLU A 110 9.04 1.59 -3.30
CA GLU A 110 10.50 1.49 -3.27
C GLU A 110 11.18 2.49 -4.20
N ARG A 111 10.68 2.66 -5.43
CA ARG A 111 11.19 3.68 -6.35
C ARG A 111 11.00 5.08 -5.79
N TRP A 112 9.85 5.34 -5.16
CA TRP A 112 9.59 6.63 -4.55
C TRP A 112 10.56 6.92 -3.40
N LEU A 113 10.74 5.98 -2.47
CA LEU A 113 11.67 6.09 -1.33
C LEU A 113 13.14 6.20 -1.76
N ALA A 114 13.53 5.57 -2.87
CA ALA A 114 14.89 5.67 -3.39
C ALA A 114 15.24 7.10 -3.85
N GLY A 115 14.24 7.88 -4.30
CA GLY A 115 14.41 9.24 -4.78
C GLY A 115 14.28 10.33 -3.71
N TRP A 116 14.39 10.00 -2.43
CA TRP A 116 14.10 10.91 -1.33
C TRP A 116 15.30 11.57 -0.68
N SER A 117 15.08 12.84 -0.32
CA SER A 117 15.92 13.66 0.56
C SER A 117 15.03 14.36 1.60
N PRO A 118 15.60 14.80 2.74
CA PRO A 118 14.88 15.65 3.70
C PRO A 118 14.19 16.86 3.04
N ASP A 119 14.88 17.58 2.15
CA ASP A 119 14.30 18.72 1.43
C ASP A 119 13.06 18.33 0.62
N ARG A 120 13.06 17.15 -0.01
CA ARG A 120 11.91 16.67 -0.77
C ARG A 120 10.72 16.35 0.13
N LEU A 121 10.97 15.91 1.36
CA LEU A 121 9.90 15.63 2.33
C LEU A 121 9.21 16.90 2.83
N GLU A 122 9.93 18.01 2.89
CA GLU A 122 9.41 19.32 3.27
C GLU A 122 8.61 20.00 2.14
N GLN A 123 8.79 19.59 0.89
CA GLN A 123 8.03 20.13 -0.24
C GLN A 123 6.53 19.92 -0.04
N THR A 124 5.77 21.00 -0.27
CA THR A 124 4.32 21.01 -0.18
C THR A 124 3.66 21.12 -1.54
N PHE A 125 2.50 20.50 -1.68
CA PHE A 125 1.65 20.61 -2.85
C PHE A 125 0.22 20.99 -2.42
N LYS A 126 -0.53 21.56 -3.37
CA LYS A 126 -1.95 21.88 -3.19
C LYS A 126 -2.78 20.76 -3.78
N ARG A 127 -3.79 20.31 -3.04
CA ARG A 127 -4.82 19.37 -3.49
C ARG A 127 -6.17 20.05 -3.35
N THR A 128 -6.92 20.10 -4.44
CA THR A 128 -8.30 20.58 -4.44
C THR A 128 -9.23 19.40 -4.22
N LEU A 129 -10.06 19.45 -3.20
CA LEU A 129 -11.08 18.45 -2.91
C LEU A 129 -12.29 18.64 -3.84
N GLN A 130 -13.19 17.65 -3.87
CA GLN A 130 -14.40 17.69 -4.70
C GLN A 130 -15.31 18.89 -4.37
N ASP A 131 -15.32 19.36 -3.13
CA ASP A 131 -16.08 20.53 -2.68
C ASP A 131 -15.39 21.88 -2.99
N GLY A 132 -14.23 21.84 -3.67
CA GLY A 132 -13.42 23.02 -3.99
C GLY A 132 -12.46 23.45 -2.87
N THR A 133 -12.46 22.79 -1.70
CA THR A 133 -11.54 23.10 -0.61
C THR A 133 -10.10 22.81 -1.03
N ILE A 134 -9.20 23.77 -0.83
CA ILE A 134 -7.77 23.60 -1.09
C ILE A 134 -7.06 23.15 0.19
N GLN A 135 -6.45 21.96 0.14
CA GLN A 135 -5.57 21.46 1.18
C GLN A 135 -4.12 21.63 0.75
N VAL A 136 -3.27 22.08 1.67
CA VAL A 136 -1.81 22.08 1.50
C VAL A 136 -1.24 20.94 2.31
N GLN A 137 -0.49 20.05 1.66
CA GLN A 137 0.10 18.87 2.29
C GLN A 137 1.58 18.77 1.89
N SER A 138 2.40 18.24 2.80
CA SER A 138 3.80 17.91 2.47
C SER A 138 3.93 16.48 1.99
N HIS A 139 5.02 16.19 1.28
CA HIS A 139 5.38 14.82 0.91
C HIS A 139 5.57 13.94 2.17
N HIS A 140 6.07 14.51 3.26
CA HIS A 140 6.15 13.83 4.56
C HIS A 140 4.77 13.46 5.12
N ALA A 141 3.76 14.31 5.01
CA ALA A 141 2.41 13.96 5.45
C ALA A 141 1.84 12.78 4.66
N VAL A 142 2.12 12.71 3.35
CA VAL A 142 1.73 11.56 2.51
C VAL A 142 2.51 10.30 2.90
N LEU A 143 3.81 10.40 3.21
CA LEU A 143 4.60 9.27 3.73
C LEU A 143 3.92 8.63 4.93
N VAL A 144 3.70 9.43 5.97
CA VAL A 144 3.18 8.96 7.24
C VAL A 144 1.81 8.35 7.03
N ARG A 145 0.96 9.00 6.21
CA ARG A 145 -0.34 8.47 5.82
C ARG A 145 -0.24 7.08 5.21
N VAL A 146 0.52 6.90 4.13
CA VAL A 146 0.58 5.61 3.42
C VAL A 146 1.21 4.53 4.31
N MET A 147 2.27 4.86 5.06
CA MET A 147 2.92 3.92 5.97
C MET A 147 1.99 3.44 7.10
N THR A 148 1.25 4.37 7.73
CA THR A 148 0.31 4.02 8.82
C THR A 148 -0.92 3.28 8.28
N HIS A 149 -1.41 3.64 7.09
CA HIS A 149 -2.49 2.96 6.39
C HIS A 149 -2.14 1.50 6.08
N ASP A 150 -0.96 1.25 5.51
CA ASP A 150 -0.44 -0.10 5.27
C ASP A 150 -0.38 -0.92 6.56
N ALA A 151 0.16 -0.33 7.64
CA ALA A 151 0.30 -1.02 8.92
C ALA A 151 -1.07 -1.35 9.55
N PHE A 152 -2.04 -0.44 9.43
CA PHE A 152 -3.39 -0.63 9.93
C PHE A 152 -4.07 -1.83 9.24
N HIS A 153 -4.09 -1.83 7.90
CA HIS A 153 -4.75 -2.90 7.13
C HIS A 153 -4.01 -4.24 7.22
N ALA A 154 -2.68 -4.24 7.34
CA ALA A 154 -1.93 -5.47 7.67
C ALA A 154 -2.32 -6.04 9.06
N GLY A 155 -2.62 -5.16 10.02
CA GLY A 155 -3.16 -5.51 11.32
C GLY A 155 -4.53 -6.16 11.24
N GLU A 156 -5.45 -5.61 10.45
CA GLU A 156 -6.78 -6.20 10.23
C GLU A 156 -6.69 -7.62 9.65
N VAL A 157 -5.83 -7.82 8.65
CA VAL A 157 -5.57 -9.17 8.10
C VAL A 157 -5.06 -10.10 9.19
N SER A 158 -4.16 -9.64 10.06
CA SER A 158 -3.64 -10.45 11.17
C SER A 158 -4.75 -10.85 12.16
N VAL A 159 -5.68 -9.95 12.46
CA VAL A 159 -6.85 -10.23 13.33
C VAL A 159 -7.77 -11.26 12.70
N ILE A 160 -8.07 -11.13 11.40
CA ILE A 160 -8.92 -12.09 10.68
C ILE A 160 -8.25 -13.47 10.71
N LEU A 161 -6.98 -13.57 10.35
CA LEU A 161 -6.25 -14.84 10.35
C LEU A 161 -6.23 -15.49 11.73
N GLY A 162 -5.95 -14.72 12.79
CA GLY A 162 -5.97 -15.23 14.16
C GLY A 162 -7.35 -15.73 14.59
N THR A 163 -8.42 -15.06 14.18
CA THR A 163 -9.82 -15.46 14.47
C THR A 163 -10.20 -16.79 13.79
N HIS A 164 -9.60 -17.08 12.63
CA HIS A 164 -9.84 -18.31 11.87
C HIS A 164 -8.77 -19.40 12.10
N GLY A 165 -7.89 -19.21 13.08
CA GLY A 165 -6.84 -20.18 13.43
C GLY A 165 -5.84 -20.42 12.30
N ARG A 166 -5.51 -19.35 11.55
CA ARG A 166 -4.54 -19.40 10.46
C ARG A 166 -3.16 -19.00 10.92
#